data_AF-A0A8T9BYS5-F1
#
_entry.id   AF-A0A8T9BYS5-F1
#
_cell.length_a   1.000
_cell.length_b   1.000
_cell.length_c   1.000
_cell.angle_alpha   90.00
_cell.angle_beta   90.00
_cell.angle_gamma   90.00
#
_symmetry.space_group_name_H-M   'P 1'
#
loop_
_entity.id
_entity.type
_entity.pdbx_description
1 polymer ?
#
loop_
_entity_poly.entity_id
_entity_poly.type
_entity_poly.pdbx_seq_one_letter_code
_entity_poly.pdbx_strand_id
1 'polypeptide(L)'
;MGVIAASNSIGVQLSVSYCIDSYKDLSGEAMVTVIIIRNTMSFAVGYGITPWVTDMGYQNAFILAAFAGLAQVCTFLAVVTWGKSWRSGTKARYYRFVKESEGLGVGH
;
A
#
# COMPACT_ATOMS: atom_id res chain seq x y z
N MET A 1 21.05 -12.19 -2.81
CA MET A 1 20.45 -10.87 -3.15
C MET A 1 19.55 -10.89 -4.38
N GLY A 2 19.84 -11.65 -5.44
CA GLY A 2 19.03 -11.63 -6.68
C GLY A 2 17.56 -12.01 -6.51
N VAL A 3 17.24 -13.06 -5.74
CA VAL A 3 15.86 -13.52 -5.52
C VAL A 3 15.03 -12.47 -4.76
N ILE A 4 15.58 -11.88 -3.70
CA ILE A 4 14.89 -10.87 -2.89
C ILE A 4 14.61 -9.61 -3.73
N ALA A 5 15.59 -9.17 -4.52
CA ALA A 5 15.44 -8.04 -5.42
C ALA A 5 14.37 -8.32 -6.49
N ALA A 6 14.39 -9.51 -7.10
CA ALA A 6 13.40 -9.92 -8.10
C ALA A 6 11.98 -9.98 -7.52
N SER A 7 11.81 -10.61 -6.35
CA SER A 7 10.50 -10.71 -5.69
C SER A 7 9.92 -9.35 -5.31
N ASN A 8 10.77 -8.42 -4.81
CA ASN A 8 10.34 -7.07 -4.48
C ASN A 8 9.90 -6.30 -5.74
N SER A 9 10.73 -6.30 -6.79
CA SER A 9 10.43 -5.61 -8.04
C SER A 9 9.14 -6.12 -8.68
N ILE A 10 8.94 -7.44 -8.74
CA ILE A 10 7.72 -8.04 -9.30
C ILE A 10 6.51 -7.69 -8.44
N GLY A 11 6.59 -7.85 -7.11
CA GLY A 11 5.46 -7.60 -6.22
C GLY A 11 5.01 -6.14 -6.22
N VAL A 12 5.96 -5.21 -6.21
CA VAL A 12 5.67 -3.77 -6.26
C VAL A 12 5.06 -3.39 -7.60
N GLN A 13 5.62 -3.87 -8.71
CA GLN A 13 5.13 -3.53 -10.05
C GLN A 13 3.72 -4.03 -10.28
N LEU A 14 3.43 -5.30 -9.93
CA LEU A 14 2.10 -5.89 -10.04
C LEU A 14 1.06 -5.12 -9.23
N SER A 15 1.39 -4.72 -8.00
CA SER A 15 0.47 -4.00 -7.11
C SER A 15 0.12 -2.62 -7.66
N VAL A 16 1.11 -1.92 -8.23
CA VAL A 16 0.92 -0.60 -8.87
C VAL A 16 0.06 -0.72 -10.12
N SER A 17 0.40 -1.64 -11.01
CA SER A 17 -0.36 -1.87 -12.23
C SER A 17 -1.82 -2.23 -11.92
N TYR A 18 -2.05 -3.10 -10.93
CA TYR A 18 -3.40 -3.43 -10.46
C TYR A 18 -4.18 -2.22 -9.92
N CYS A 19 -3.51 -1.32 -9.18
CA CYS A 19 -4.13 -0.11 -8.66
C CYS A 19 -4.58 0.82 -9.79
N ILE A 20 -3.71 1.07 -10.76
CA ILE A 20 -4.00 1.88 -11.96
C ILE A 20 -5.15 1.24 -12.75
N ASP A 21 -5.09 -0.08 -12.96
CA ASP A 21 -6.10 -0.80 -13.73
C ASP A 21 -7.48 -0.82 -13.06
N SER A 22 -7.52 -0.79 -11.73
CA SER A 22 -8.76 -0.79 -10.94
C SER A 22 -9.40 0.59 -10.82
N TYR A 23 -8.60 1.66 -10.92
CA TYR A 23 -9.02 3.06 -10.79
C TYR A 23 -8.62 3.86 -12.04
N LYS A 24 -8.99 3.41 -13.24
CA LYS A 24 -8.54 4.02 -14.50
C LYS A 24 -8.83 5.53 -14.57
N ASP A 25 -10.07 5.91 -14.25
CA ASP A 25 -10.54 7.30 -14.30
C ASP A 25 -9.90 8.20 -13.22
N LEU A 26 -9.39 7.60 -12.13
CA LEU A 26 -8.76 8.29 -11.00
C LEU A 26 -7.29 7.86 -10.79
N SER A 27 -6.65 7.35 -11.85
CA SER A 27 -5.38 6.64 -11.74
C SER A 27 -4.25 7.53 -11.24
N GLY A 28 -4.24 8.80 -11.65
CA GLY A 28 -3.30 9.81 -11.19
C GLY A 28 -3.40 10.06 -9.68
N GLU A 29 -4.61 10.35 -9.17
CA GLU A 29 -4.84 10.62 -7.74
C GLU A 29 -4.56 9.39 -6.86
N ALA A 30 -4.96 8.20 -7.34
CA ALA A 30 -4.69 6.94 -6.68
C ALA A 30 -3.17 6.71 -6.55
N MET A 31 -2.40 6.96 -7.61
CA MET A 31 -0.95 6.80 -7.60
C MET A 31 -0.23 7.82 -6.72
N VAL A 32 -0.64 9.09 -6.75
CA VAL A 32 -0.10 10.13 -5.85
C VAL A 32 -0.26 9.70 -4.39
N THR A 33 -1.45 9.20 -4.04
CA THR A 33 -1.74 8.71 -2.68
C THR A 33 -0.81 7.55 -2.30
N VAL A 34 -0.62 6.57 -3.19
CA VAL A 34 0.29 5.43 -2.96
C VAL A 34 1.75 5.88 -2.78
N ILE A 35 2.20 6.85 -3.55
CA ILE A 35 3.57 7.40 -3.45
C ILE A 35 3.77 8.09 -2.10
N ILE A 36 2.81 8.91 -1.68
CA ILE A 36 2.87 9.61 -0.38
C ILE A 36 2.99 8.59 0.75
N ILE A 37 2.10 7.59 0.81
CA ILE A 37 2.12 6.56 1.86
C ILE A 37 3.47 5.85 1.90
N ARG A 38 4.01 5.46 0.74
CA ARG A 38 5.32 4.78 0.68
C ARG A 38 6.46 5.65 1.19
N ASN A 39 6.51 6.91 0.77
CA ASN A 39 7.57 7.82 1.19
C ASN A 39 7.48 8.14 2.69
N THR A 40 6.26 8.31 3.22
CA THR A 40 6.04 8.50 4.66
C THR A 40 6.44 7.27 5.46
N MET A 41 6.13 6.06 5.01
CA MET A 41 6.55 4.83 5.67
C MET A 41 8.08 4.67 5.66
N SER A 42 8.73 4.93 4.53
CA SER A 42 10.20 4.92 4.42
C SER A 42 10.84 5.93 5.37
N PHE A 43 10.28 7.14 5.46
CA PHE A 43 10.72 8.15 6.42
C PHE A 43 10.55 7.66 7.86
N ALA A 44 9.35 7.17 8.22
CA ALA A 44 9.06 6.69 9.56
C ALA A 44 10.02 5.57 10.00
N VAL A 45 10.31 4.60 9.12
CA VAL A 45 11.26 3.52 9.40
C VAL A 45 12.70 4.07 9.49
N GLY A 46 13.09 4.96 8.58
CA GLY A 46 14.43 5.54 8.57
C GLY A 46 14.79 6.26 9.88
N TYR A 47 13.84 6.99 10.47
CA TYR A 47 14.04 7.66 11.77
C TYR A 47 13.73 6.76 12.97
N GLY A 48 12.83 5.79 12.81
CA GLY A 48 12.38 4.91 13.87
C GLY A 48 13.31 3.72 14.15
N ILE A 49 14.12 3.28 13.19
CA ILE A 49 14.88 2.03 13.35
C ILE A 49 16.00 2.12 14.39
N THR A 50 16.68 3.26 14.48
CA THR A 50 17.73 3.49 15.48
C THR A 50 17.18 3.42 16.90
N PRO A 51 16.19 4.24 17.31
CA PRO A 51 15.61 4.14 18.65
C PRO A 51 14.96 2.78 18.90
N TRP A 52 14.35 2.17 17.89
CA TRP A 52 13.72 0.86 18.03
C TRP A 52 14.73 -0.23 18.43
N VAL A 53 15.90 -0.24 17.81
CA VAL A 53 16.95 -1.23 18.11
C VAL A 53 17.69 -0.89 19.40
N THR A 54 17.93 0.39 19.70
CA THR A 54 18.65 0.78 20.93
C THR A 54 17.84 0.51 22.19
N ASP A 55 16.52 0.68 22.14
CA ASP A 55 15.66 0.57 23.33
C ASP A 55 15.21 -0.88 23.58
N MET A 56 15.02 -1.68 22.53
CA MET A 56 14.56 -3.08 22.63
C MET A 56 15.68 -4.12 22.57
N GLY A 57 16.84 -3.75 22.01
CA GLY A 57 17.91 -4.67 21.63
C GLY A 57 17.64 -5.40 20.30
N TYR A 58 18.72 -5.83 19.63
CA TYR A 58 18.66 -6.45 18.30
C TYR A 58 17.73 -7.67 18.22
N GLN A 59 17.80 -8.59 19.18
CA GLN A 59 17.03 -9.84 19.15
C GLN A 59 15.52 -9.57 19.14
N ASN A 60 15.03 -8.74 20.06
CA ASN A 60 13.61 -8.43 20.15
C ASN A 60 13.14 -7.59 18.96
N ALA A 61 13.96 -6.66 18.48
CA ALA A 61 13.66 -5.88 17.28
C ALA A 61 13.49 -6.77 16.03
N PHE A 62 14.37 -7.75 15.83
CA PHE A 62 14.25 -8.69 14.70
C PHE A 62 13.03 -9.61 14.82
N ILE A 63 12.72 -10.11 16.03
CA ILE A 63 11.53 -10.93 16.25
C ILE A 63 10.27 -10.13 15.91
N LEU A 64 10.15 -8.90 16.42
CA LEU A 64 9.02 -8.04 16.09
C LEU A 64 8.94 -7.71 14.60
N ALA A 65 10.08 -7.42 13.95
CA ALA A 65 10.12 -7.17 12.51
C ALA A 65 9.63 -8.40 11.71
N ALA A 66 9.98 -9.61 12.14
CA ALA A 66 9.52 -10.84 11.51
C ALA A 66 8.00 -11.01 11.63
N PHE A 67 7.42 -10.76 12.81
CA PHE A 67 5.97 -10.81 13.00
C PHE A 67 5.22 -9.69 12.29
N ALA A 68 5.79 -8.48 12.23
CA ALA A 68 5.23 -7.38 11.45
C ALA A 68 5.22 -7.71 9.95
N GLY A 69 6.31 -8.29 9.43
CA GLY A 69 6.38 -8.79 8.06
C GLY A 69 5.37 -9.90 7.79
N LEU A 70 5.22 -10.85 8.72
CA LEU A 70 4.22 -11.91 8.62
C LEU A 70 2.79 -11.34 8.59
N ALA A 71 2.48 -10.40 9.48
CA ALA A 71 1.19 -9.72 9.50
C ALA A 71 0.92 -8.98 8.17
N GLN A 72 1.93 -8.31 7.61
CA GLN A 72 1.82 -7.65 6.30
C GLN A 72 1.48 -8.64 5.18
N VAL A 73 2.14 -9.81 5.15
CA VAL A 73 1.82 -10.86 4.16
C VAL A 73 0.41 -11.39 4.39
N CYS A 74 0.01 -11.66 5.63
CA CYS A 74 -1.33 -12.18 5.95
C CYS A 74 -2.48 -11.24 5.56
N THR A 75 -2.22 -9.96 5.26
CA THR A 75 -3.26 -9.01 4.79
C THR A 75 -4.04 -9.53 3.58
N PHE A 76 -3.44 -10.36 2.70
CA PHE A 76 -4.17 -10.93 1.57
C PHE A 76 -5.37 -11.79 2.03
N LEU A 77 -5.25 -12.50 3.15
CA LEU A 77 -6.33 -13.33 3.69
C LEU A 77 -7.53 -12.47 4.06
N ALA A 78 -7.28 -11.31 4.68
CA ALA A 78 -8.34 -10.36 5.03
C ALA A 78 -9.02 -9.77 3.79
N VAL A 79 -8.25 -9.48 2.74
CA VAL A 79 -8.82 -8.98 1.47
C VAL A 79 -9.65 -10.07 0.77
N VAL A 80 -9.24 -11.34 0.84
CA VAL A 80 -10.00 -12.46 0.27
C VAL A 80 -11.33 -12.67 0.98
N THR A 81 -11.37 -12.58 2.31
CA THR A 81 -12.60 -12.80 3.09
C THR A 81 -13.57 -11.62 3.03
N TRP A 82 -13.08 -10.38 3.16
CA TRP A 82 -13.93 -9.18 3.29
C TRP A 82 -13.92 -8.23 2.08
N GLY A 83 -13.01 -8.42 1.12
CA GLY A 83 -12.81 -7.46 0.03
C GLY A 83 -14.06 -7.21 -0.82
N LYS A 84 -14.94 -8.22 -0.99
CA LYS A 84 -16.21 -8.05 -1.71
C LYS A 84 -17.15 -7.05 -1.02
N SER A 85 -17.20 -7.07 0.31
CA SER A 85 -18.01 -6.14 1.11
C SER A 85 -17.48 -4.71 0.98
N TRP A 86 -16.16 -4.53 1.14
CA TRP A 86 -15.51 -3.22 1.03
C TRP A 86 -15.72 -2.58 -0.34
N ARG A 87 -15.67 -3.38 -1.41
CA ARG A 87 -15.90 -2.89 -2.77
C ARG A 87 -17.35 -2.46 -2.99
N SER A 88 -18.32 -3.17 -2.40
CA SER A 88 -19.73 -2.79 -2.49
C SER A 88 -20.03 -1.49 -1.74
N GLY A 89 -19.45 -1.31 -0.54
CA GLY A 89 -19.65 -0.10 0.26
C GLY A 89 -18.99 1.15 -0.34
N THR A 90 -17.87 0.99 -1.05
CA THR A 90 -17.11 2.12 -1.61
C THR A 90 -17.60 2.56 -2.99
N LYS A 91 -18.43 1.74 -3.65
CA LYS A 91 -18.95 1.98 -5.01
C LYS A 91 -19.60 3.36 -5.17
N ALA A 92 -20.47 3.75 -4.24
CA ALA A 92 -21.17 5.05 -4.30
C ALA A 92 -20.20 6.23 -4.20
N ARG A 93 -19.14 6.10 -3.39
CA ARG A 93 -18.12 7.14 -3.22
C ARG A 93 -17.24 7.27 -4.47
N TYR A 94 -16.87 6.16 -5.09
CA TYR A 94 -16.12 6.14 -6.34
C TYR A 94 -16.83 6.93 -7.45
N TYR A 95 -18.10 6.62 -7.73
CA TYR A 95 -18.84 7.33 -8.79
C TYR A 95 -19.05 8.81 -8.49
N ARG A 96 -19.11 9.20 -7.21
CA ARG A 96 -19.16 10.61 -6.84
C ARG A 96 -17.85 11.32 -7.19
N PHE A 97 -16.70 10.71 -6.84
CA PHE A 97 -15.40 11.28 -7.16
C PHE A 97 -15.14 11.34 -8.67
N VAL A 98 -15.51 10.30 -9.42
CA VAL A 98 -15.40 10.32 -10.89
C VAL A 98 -16.17 11.50 -11.49
N LYS A 99 -17.43 11.70 -11.09
CA LYS A 99 -18.24 12.84 -11.58
C LYS A 99 -17.64 14.20 -11.21
N GLU A 100 -17.02 14.30 -10.04
CA GLU A 100 -16.35 15.51 -9.58
C GLU A 100 -15.08 15.78 -10.41
N SER A 101 -14.26 14.75 -10.67
CA SER A 101 -13.07 14.83 -11.51
C SER A 101 -13.41 15.14 -12.98
N GLU A 102 -14.52 14.61 -13.51
CA GLU A 102 -15.05 14.98 -14.83
C GLU A 102 -15.46 16.46 -14.88
N GLY A 103 -16.16 16.96 -13.84
CA GLY A 103 -16.57 18.36 -13.74
C GLY A 103 -15.40 19.35 -13.60
N LEU A 104 -14.27 18.90 -13.05
CA LEU A 104 -13.04 19.69 -12.93
C LEU A 104 -12.18 19.64 -14.20
N GLY A 105 -12.57 18.87 -15.22
CA GLY A 105 -11.80 18.72 -16.46
C GLY A 105 -10.48 17.98 -16.29
N VAL A 106 -10.32 17.24 -15.19
CA VAL A 106 -9.13 16.43 -14.86
C VAL A 106 -9.31 14.97 -15.29
N GLY A 107 -10.50 14.60 -15.77
CA GLY A 107 -10.74 13.32 -16.43
C GLY A 107 -9.97 13.25 -17.75
N HIS A 108 -9.06 12.28 -17.87
CA HIS A 108 -8.47 11.88 -19.14
C HIS A 108 -9.36 10.87 -19.85
#